data_AF-W8T264-F1
#
_entry.id   AF-W8T264-F1
#
_cell.length_a   1.000
_cell.length_b   1.000
_cell.length_c   1.000
_cell.angle_alpha   90.00
_cell.angle_beta   90.00
_cell.angle_gamma   90.00
#
_symmetry.space_group_name_H-M   'P 1'
#
loop_
_entity.id
_entity.type
_entity.pdbx_description
1 polymer ?
#
loop_
_entity_poly.entity_id
_entity_poly.type
_entity_poly.pdbx_seq_one_letter_code
_entity_poly.pdbx_strand_id
1 'polypeptide(L)' 'MKKLHGKEYFAAKAVQAENTVKFTIRYIAGIDQTMKILFQGKAYNITSIDNIKYKKRYIEIQAMEVVTDG' A
#
# COMPACT_ATOMS: atom_id res chain seq x y z
N MET A 1 1.38 -29.31 19.05
CA MET A 1 0.66 -28.20 18.39
C MET A 1 1.39 -26.90 18.72
N LYS A 2 2.16 -26.32 17.79
CA LYS A 2 3.14 -25.24 18.07
C LYS A 2 2.52 -23.87 17.75
N LYS A 3 2.43 -22.97 18.73
CA LYS A 3 1.89 -21.61 18.58
C LYS A 3 2.93 -20.67 17.94
N LEU A 4 3.16 -20.82 16.64
CA LEU A 4 4.10 -19.97 15.87
C LEU A 4 3.47 -18.67 15.32
N HIS A 5 2.13 -18.58 15.29
CA HIS A 5 1.41 -17.50 14.61
C HIS A 5 1.76 -16.10 15.10
N GLY A 6 2.02 -15.90 16.40
CA GLY A 6 2.29 -14.56 16.94
C GLY A 6 3.56 -13.96 16.34
N LYS A 7 4.70 -14.64 16.49
CA LYS A 7 6.00 -14.15 16.01
C LYS A 7 6.03 -14.00 14.49
N GLU A 8 5.46 -14.96 13.75
CA GLU A 8 5.35 -14.90 12.29
C GLU A 8 4.46 -13.74 11.83
N TYR A 9 3.34 -13.50 12.50
CA TYR A 9 2.46 -12.35 12.21
C TYR A 9 3.13 -11.00 12.46
N PHE A 10 3.86 -10.87 13.57
CA PHE A 10 4.61 -9.64 13.86
C PHE A 10 5.77 -9.43 12.87
N ALA A 11 6.49 -10.49 12.51
CA ALA A 11 7.54 -10.43 11.49
C ALA A 11 6.97 -10.05 10.13
N ALA A 12 5.86 -10.67 9.70
CA ALA A 12 5.18 -10.35 8.45
C ALA A 12 4.67 -8.89 8.43
N LYS A 13 4.10 -8.41 9.55
CA LYS A 13 3.68 -7.00 9.68
C LYS A 13 4.84 -6.01 9.62
N ALA A 14 5.98 -6.34 10.23
CA ALA A 14 7.18 -5.50 10.18
C ALA A 14 7.69 -5.37 8.74
N VAL A 15 7.83 -6.49 8.03
CA VAL A 15 8.22 -6.51 6.61
C VAL A 15 7.22 -5.75 5.75
N GLN A 16 5.92 -5.89 6.03
CA GLN A 16 4.87 -5.14 5.34
C GLN A 16 5.01 -3.62 5.52
N ALA A 17 5.33 -3.18 6.74
CA ALA A 17 5.52 -1.77 7.06
C ALA A 17 6.76 -1.18 6.36
N GLU A 18 7.86 -1.94 6.29
CA GLU A 18 9.09 -1.52 5.60
C GLU A 18 8.89 -1.34 4.08
N ASN A 19 8.06 -2.17 3.46
CA ASN A 19 7.80 -2.14 2.01
C ASN A 19 6.66 -1.21 1.59
N THR A 20 6.07 -0.46 2.53
CA THR A 20 4.96 0.45 2.23
C THR A 20 5.48 1.80 1.71
N VAL A 21 5.07 2.18 0.50
CA VAL A 21 5.36 3.46 -0.14
C VAL A 21 4.15 4.38 -0.06
N LYS A 22 4.39 5.68 0.20
CA LYS A 22 3.37 6.73 0.18
C LYS A 22 3.44 7.54 -1.11
N PHE A 23 2.32 7.61 -1.82
CA PHE A 23 2.13 8.46 -3.00
C PHE A 23 1.18 9.61 -2.66
N THR A 24 1.53 10.83 -3.07
CA THR A 24 0.62 11.97 -3.02
C THR A 24 0.27 12.38 -4.44
N ILE A 25 -1.01 12.30 -4.80
CA ILE A 25 -1.50 12.65 -6.14
C ILE A 25 -2.61 13.69 -6.08
N ARG A 26 -2.91 14.32 -7.22
CA ARG A 26 -4.14 15.11 -7.37
C ARG A 26 -5.36 14.23 -7.16
N TYR A 27 -6.44 14.81 -6.65
CA TYR A 27 -7.69 14.07 -6.45
C TYR A 27 -8.22 13.49 -7.77
N ILE A 28 -8.54 12.19 -7.74
CA ILE A 28 -9.19 11.44 -8.81
C ILE A 28 -10.37 10.70 -8.18
N ALA A 29 -11.56 10.85 -8.75
CA ALA A 29 -12.74 10.14 -8.28
C ALA A 29 -12.70 8.67 -8.74
N GLY A 30 -13.19 7.77 -7.89
CA GLY A 30 -13.34 6.35 -8.24
C GLY A 30 -12.06 5.50 -8.11
N ILE A 31 -10.98 6.01 -7.52
CA ILE A 31 -9.85 5.15 -7.13
C ILE A 31 -10.26 4.27 -5.95
N ASP A 32 -9.94 2.98 -6.04
CA ASP A 32 -10.12 2.00 -4.97
C ASP A 32 -8.91 1.06 -4.83
N GLN A 33 -8.95 0.16 -3.85
CA GLN A 33 -7.85 -0.75 -3.52
C GLN A 33 -7.68 -1.92 -4.51
N THR A 34 -8.60 -2.11 -5.46
CA THR A 34 -8.46 -3.13 -6.52
C THR A 34 -7.51 -2.68 -7.62
N MET A 35 -7.20 -1.38 -7.67
CA MET A 35 -6.29 -0.78 -8.63
C MET A 35 -4.81 -0.94 -8.23
N LYS A 36 -3.92 -0.77 -9.22
CA LYS A 36 -2.46 -0.77 -9.04
C LYS A 36 -1.85 0.56 -9.49
N ILE A 37 -0.79 0.97 -8.80
CA ILE A 37 0.03 2.11 -9.22
C ILE A 37 1.21 1.57 -10.03
N LEU A 38 1.43 2.12 -11.22
CA LEU A 38 2.64 1.90 -12.01
C LEU A 38 3.53 3.12 -11.87
N PHE A 39 4.73 2.93 -11.33
CA PHE A 39 5.68 4.01 -11.11
C PHE A 39 7.11 3.51 -11.28
N GLN A 40 7.91 4.21 -12.11
CA GLN A 40 9.31 3.87 -12.38
C GLN A 40 9.54 2.39 -12.77
N GLY A 41 8.65 1.82 -13.59
CA GLY A 41 8.75 0.43 -14.06
C GLY A 41 8.34 -0.63 -13.03
N LYS A 42 7.85 -0.21 -11.84
CA LYS A 42 7.39 -1.09 -10.78
C LYS A 42 5.88 -0.97 -10.59
N ALA A 43 5.26 -2.07 -10.17
CA ALA A 43 3.84 -2.12 -9.84
C ALA A 43 3.65 -2.13 -8.32
N TYR A 44 2.64 -1.42 -7.83
CA TYR A 44 2.30 -1.34 -6.41
C TYR A 44 0.82 -1.63 -6.19
N ASN A 45 0.50 -2.53 -5.26
CA ASN A 45 -0.87 -2.79 -4.81
C ASN A 45 -1.28 -1.76 -3.76
N ILE A 46 -2.43 -1.12 -3.95
CA ILE A 46 -2.94 -0.09 -3.04
C ILE A 46 -3.42 -0.74 -1.75
N THR A 47 -2.93 -0.25 -0.61
CA THR A 47 -3.29 -0.74 0.73
C THR A 47 -4.11 0.28 1.52
N SER A 48 -4.03 1.56 1.21
CA SER A 48 -4.86 2.61 1.84
C SER A 48 -4.98 3.83 0.94
N ILE A 49 -6.12 4.53 1.03
CA ILE A 49 -6.44 5.76 0.28
C ILE A 49 -7.01 6.77 1.28
N ASP A 50 -6.41 7.95 1.37
CA ASP A 50 -6.89 9.05 2.20
C ASP A 50 -7.08 10.34 1.38
N ASN A 51 -8.26 10.96 1.49
CA ASN A 51 -8.54 12.25 0.87
C ASN A 51 -8.12 13.36 1.84
N ILE A 52 -6.93 13.91 1.62
CA ILE A 52 -6.32 14.89 2.53
C ILE A 52 -7.29 16.03 2.85
N LYS A 53 -7.67 16.12 4.13
CA LYS A 53 -8.59 17.16 4.68
C LYS A 53 -9.95 17.22 3.96
N TYR A 54 -10.35 16.17 3.23
CA TYR A 54 -11.60 16.06 2.46
C TYR A 54 -11.83 17.18 1.44
N LYS A 55 -10.79 17.93 1.05
CA LYS A 55 -10.93 19.10 0.15
C LYS A 55 -10.98 18.72 -1.33
N LYS A 56 -10.88 17.43 -1.67
CA LYS A 56 -10.80 16.92 -3.05
C LYS A 56 -9.67 17.59 -3.86
N ARG A 57 -8.55 17.89 -3.21
CA ARG A 57 -7.36 18.48 -3.85
C ARG A 57 -6.27 17.45 -4.08
N TYR A 58 -6.00 16.67 -3.05
CA TYR A 58 -4.96 15.65 -3.05
C TYR A 58 -5.46 14.38 -2.37
N ILE A 59 -4.88 13.27 -2.77
CA ILE A 59 -5.07 11.95 -2.17
C ILE A 59 -3.69 11.44 -1.75
N GLU A 60 -3.61 10.92 -0.53
CA GLU A 60 -2.49 10.10 -0.08
C GLU A 60 -2.84 8.64 -0.28
N ILE A 61 -1.95 7.89 -0.93
CA ILE A 61 -2.12 6.47 -1.17
C ILE A 61 -0.94 5.73 -0.54
N GLN A 62 -1.23 4.77 0.34
CA GLN A 62 -0.25 3.79 0.77
C GLN A 62 -0.34 2.60 -0.18
N ALA A 63 0.80 2.11 -0.65
CA ALA A 63 0.85 0.97 -1.54
C ALA A 63 2.12 0.15 -1.31
N MET A 64 2.06 -1.14 -1.62
CA MET A 64 3.18 -2.06 -1.47
C MET A 64 3.66 -2.51 -2.85
N GLU A 65 4.98 -2.54 -3.04
CA GLU A 65 5.58 -3.05 -4.27
C GLU A 65 5.17 -4.51 -4.49
N VAL A 66 4.78 -4.84 -5.72
CA VAL A 66 4.57 -6.21 -6.15
C VAL A 66 5.94 -6.81 -6.41
N VAL A 67 6.47 -7.51 -5.42
CA VAL A 67 7.67 -8.33 -5.60
C VAL A 67 7.25 -9.58 -6.35
N THR A 68 7.65 -9.70 -7.61
CA THR A 68 7.63 -10.99 -8.31
C THR A 68 8.85 -11.76 -7.86
N ASP A 69 8.63 -12.75 -6.99
CA ASP A 69 9.62 -13.79 -6.72
C ASP A 69 9.84 -14.55 -8.04
N GLY A 70 11.00 -14.30 -8.68
CA GLY A 70 11.46 -15.02 -9.86
C GLY A 70 12.09 -16.35 -9.51
#